data_AF-A0A1H8XP13-F1
#
_entry.id   AF-A0A1H8XP13-F1
#
_cell.length_a   1.000
_cell.length_b   1.000
_cell.length_c   1.000
_cell.angle_alpha   90.00
_cell.angle_beta   90.00
_cell.angle_gamma   90.00
#
_symmetry.space_group_name_H-M   'P 1'
#
loop_
_entity.id
_entity.type
_entity.pdbx_description
1 polymer ?
#
loop_
_entity_poly.entity_id
_entity_poly.type
_entity_poly.pdbx_seq_one_letter_code
_entity_poly.pdbx_strand_id
1 'polypeptide(L)'
;MDVYATNWNEDDNTNTTAAPDGAPEGMAPSGVNNVLRAHQGAMKRFAVWSSPKTTAGSATAYTLSYTVAPGALVDGMTHLVQFHVANGIAATLNVNGLGAIPVYYHAAGAWRVAPPGLIDVDEIWRVAYHTSSGTYRLLDLRNRTGEVVPFAGSTAPAGALLCNGQAVSRTDYIGLFTVLSTTYGTGNGTSTFNLPDLRGRVAAGKDDMGGGAAGRLTNTTVSPNGVTLGAAGGGQINAAVTNVSGSTSGSLSVNVASFSMDGPSTNTTSNPGVGQNHGGENHIHNNIQSAGATSGSLFVSASGTSGAFSIVQPTMVLNYLIRI
;
A
#
# COMPACT_ATOMS: atom_id res chain seq x y z
N MET A 1 -21.73 27.74 -36.23
CA MET A 1 -22.03 26.32 -35.97
C MET A 1 -21.19 25.86 -34.80
N ASP A 2 -21.83 25.64 -33.67
CA ASP A 2 -21.24 25.12 -32.44
C ASP A 2 -21.49 23.60 -32.42
N VAL A 3 -20.45 22.79 -32.20
CA VAL A 3 -20.56 21.31 -32.16
C VAL A 3 -21.34 20.83 -30.94
N TYR A 4 -21.55 21.71 -29.97
CA TYR A 4 -22.40 21.47 -28.82
C TYR A 4 -23.83 21.99 -29.01
N ALA A 5 -24.16 22.57 -30.17
CA ALA A 5 -25.53 23.02 -30.43
C ALA A 5 -26.46 21.81 -30.62
N THR A 6 -27.67 21.91 -30.06
CA THR A 6 -28.68 20.84 -30.05
C THR A 6 -29.30 20.53 -31.42
N ASN A 7 -28.94 21.28 -32.46
CA ASN A 7 -29.44 21.11 -33.82
C ASN A 7 -28.58 20.18 -34.69
N TRP A 8 -27.59 19.52 -34.10
CA TRP A 8 -26.73 18.53 -34.75
C TRP A 8 -26.72 17.25 -33.92
N ASN A 9 -26.90 16.12 -34.60
CA ASN A 9 -26.86 14.78 -34.01
C ASN A 9 -25.54 14.07 -34.34
N GLU A 10 -25.11 13.19 -33.44
CA GLU A 10 -23.94 12.32 -33.66
C GLU A 10 -24.21 11.21 -34.71
N ASP A 11 -25.48 10.83 -34.90
CA ASP A 11 -25.88 9.95 -36.00
C ASP A 11 -26.07 10.77 -37.27
N ASP A 12 -25.12 10.60 -38.19
CA ASP A 12 -25.10 11.25 -39.52
C ASP A 12 -26.44 11.12 -40.25
N ASN A 13 -27.12 9.98 -40.13
CA ASN A 13 -28.37 9.70 -40.84
C ASN A 13 -29.56 10.53 -40.32
N THR A 14 -29.42 11.11 -39.13
CA THR A 14 -30.48 11.90 -38.48
C THR A 14 -30.32 13.40 -38.69
N ASN A 15 -29.22 13.83 -39.30
CA ASN A 15 -28.96 15.22 -39.69
C ASN A 15 -29.66 15.55 -41.03
N THR A 16 -30.98 15.36 -41.09
CA THR A 16 -31.76 15.43 -42.34
C THR A 16 -32.23 16.85 -42.71
N THR A 17 -32.00 17.84 -41.84
CA THR A 17 -32.32 19.25 -42.11
C THR A 17 -31.33 19.82 -43.13
N ALA A 18 -31.85 20.41 -44.20
CA ALA A 18 -31.02 21.04 -45.23
C ALA A 18 -30.11 22.08 -44.58
N ALA A 19 -28.80 21.83 -44.64
CA ALA A 19 -27.82 22.80 -44.18
C ALA A 19 -28.02 24.09 -45.01
N PRO A 20 -27.89 25.29 -44.42
CA PRO A 20 -28.32 26.54 -45.05
C PRO A 20 -27.79 26.82 -46.47
N ASP A 21 -26.73 26.12 -46.92
CA ASP A 21 -26.02 26.38 -48.19
C ASP A 21 -25.44 25.12 -48.88
N GLY A 22 -26.05 23.92 -48.80
CA GLY A 22 -25.54 22.61 -49.31
C GLY A 22 -24.42 22.60 -50.38
N ALA A 23 -23.32 21.87 -50.14
CA ALA A 23 -22.10 21.92 -50.98
C ALA A 23 -22.24 21.11 -52.30
N PRO A 24 -22.20 21.75 -53.48
CA PRO A 24 -22.22 21.02 -54.76
C PRO A 24 -20.90 20.25 -54.97
N GLU A 25 -20.99 19.09 -55.61
CA GLU A 25 -19.83 18.27 -55.97
C GLU A 25 -18.93 19.01 -56.99
N GLY A 26 -17.60 19.00 -56.83
CA GLY A 26 -16.64 19.65 -57.74
C GLY A 26 -16.28 21.11 -57.43
N MET A 27 -16.66 21.65 -56.28
CA MET A 27 -16.37 23.04 -55.90
C MET A 27 -14.89 23.27 -55.55
N ALA A 28 -14.31 24.38 -56.01
CA ALA A 28 -12.93 24.76 -55.66
C ALA A 28 -12.76 25.01 -54.14
N PRO A 29 -11.57 24.78 -53.54
CA PRO A 29 -11.33 24.94 -52.10
C PRO A 29 -11.68 26.32 -51.52
N SER A 30 -11.60 27.39 -52.32
CA SER A 30 -12.02 28.75 -51.94
C SER A 30 -13.54 28.95 -51.96
N GLY A 31 -14.26 28.15 -52.76
CA GLY A 31 -15.71 28.18 -52.90
C GLY A 31 -16.44 27.37 -51.84
N VAL A 32 -15.76 26.43 -51.17
CA VAL A 32 -16.31 25.53 -50.14
C VAL A 32 -17.42 26.21 -49.34
N ASN A 33 -18.62 25.65 -49.46
CA ASN A 33 -19.83 26.06 -48.76
C ASN A 33 -19.53 26.48 -47.31
N ASN A 34 -20.13 27.59 -46.87
CA ASN A 34 -20.06 28.11 -45.50
C ASN A 34 -20.17 27.03 -44.41
N VAL A 35 -20.96 25.99 -44.65
CA VAL A 35 -21.15 24.83 -43.78
C VAL A 35 -19.85 24.05 -43.60
N LEU A 36 -19.17 23.67 -44.68
CA LEU A 36 -17.91 22.92 -44.64
C LEU A 36 -16.77 23.74 -44.00
N ARG A 37 -16.70 25.04 -44.30
CA ARG A 37 -15.76 25.96 -43.62
C ARG A 37 -16.05 26.07 -42.12
N ALA A 38 -17.33 26.08 -41.73
CA ALA A 38 -17.74 26.07 -40.33
C ALA A 38 -17.41 24.76 -39.62
N HIS A 39 -17.55 23.61 -40.28
CA HIS A 39 -17.14 22.30 -39.75
C HIS A 39 -15.64 22.24 -39.49
N GLN A 40 -14.81 22.64 -40.47
CA GLN A 40 -13.36 22.70 -40.28
C GLN A 40 -12.97 23.63 -39.13
N GLY A 41 -13.65 24.78 -39.00
CA GLY A 41 -13.48 25.69 -37.86
C GLY A 41 -13.85 25.05 -36.52
N ALA A 42 -14.93 24.27 -36.47
CA ALA A 42 -15.36 23.58 -35.26
C ALA A 42 -14.41 22.45 -34.85
N MET A 43 -13.95 21.64 -35.81
CA MET A 43 -12.93 20.62 -35.58
C MET A 43 -11.62 21.25 -35.08
N LYS A 44 -11.21 22.39 -35.64
CA LYS A 44 -10.03 23.13 -35.16
C LYS A 44 -10.21 23.61 -33.73
N ARG A 45 -11.39 24.13 -33.36
CA ARG A 45 -11.68 24.53 -31.97
C ARG A 45 -11.63 23.34 -31.02
N PHE A 46 -12.26 22.21 -31.38
CA PHE A 46 -12.21 20.99 -30.58
C PHE A 46 -10.77 20.50 -30.37
N ALA A 47 -9.96 20.49 -31.43
CA ALA A 47 -8.54 20.12 -31.34
C ALA A 47 -7.73 21.07 -30.46
N VAL A 48 -7.98 22.39 -30.55
CA VAL A 48 -7.33 23.39 -29.71
C VAL A 48 -7.76 23.26 -28.25
N TRP A 49 -9.03 23.01 -27.96
CA TRP A 49 -9.55 22.80 -26.61
C TRP A 49 -9.06 21.48 -25.98
N SER A 50 -8.75 20.50 -26.82
CA SER A 50 -8.20 19.20 -26.40
C SER A 50 -6.66 19.21 -26.32
N SER A 51 -6.00 20.31 -26.72
CA SER A 51 -4.56 20.49 -26.58
C SER A 51 -4.26 21.30 -25.32
N PRO A 52 -3.16 21.00 -24.59
CA PRO A 52 -2.84 21.74 -23.37
C PRO A 52 -2.68 23.22 -23.67
N LYS A 53 -3.41 24.06 -22.91
CA LYS A 53 -3.26 25.52 -23.00
C LYS A 53 -2.95 26.12 -21.64
N THR A 54 -1.89 26.92 -21.61
CA THR A 54 -1.40 27.58 -20.40
C THR A 54 -2.38 28.64 -19.92
N THR A 55 -2.68 28.62 -18.63
CA THR A 55 -3.49 29.66 -17.98
C THR A 55 -2.71 30.95 -17.76
N ALA A 56 -3.42 32.04 -17.52
CA ALA A 56 -2.88 33.30 -16.97
C ALA A 56 -3.67 33.69 -15.71
N GLY A 57 -3.33 34.82 -15.08
CA GLY A 57 -4.06 35.34 -13.92
C GLY A 57 -3.28 35.15 -12.61
N SER A 58 -3.93 34.61 -11.58
CA SER A 58 -3.33 34.41 -10.26
C SER A 58 -3.59 32.99 -9.73
N ALA A 59 -2.96 32.66 -8.60
CA ALA A 59 -3.11 31.39 -7.88
C ALA A 59 -4.54 31.12 -7.36
N THR A 60 -5.48 32.08 -7.48
CA THR A 60 -6.89 31.94 -7.06
C THR A 60 -7.89 32.23 -8.19
N ALA A 61 -7.42 32.83 -9.28
CA ALA A 61 -8.24 33.23 -10.41
C ALA A 61 -7.49 32.95 -11.71
N TYR A 62 -7.61 31.72 -12.20
CA TYR A 62 -7.06 31.32 -13.49
C TYR A 62 -7.93 31.83 -14.62
N THR A 63 -7.28 32.22 -15.70
CA THR A 63 -7.92 32.61 -16.95
C THR A 63 -7.40 31.76 -18.08
N LEU A 64 -8.29 31.37 -18.99
CA LEU A 64 -7.97 30.59 -20.18
C LEU A 64 -8.55 31.31 -21.40
N SER A 65 -7.66 31.69 -22.32
CA SER A 65 -8.03 32.52 -23.47
C SER A 65 -7.80 31.77 -24.77
N TYR A 66 -8.87 31.53 -25.52
CA TYR A 66 -8.85 31.03 -26.89
C TYR A 66 -9.05 32.18 -27.87
N THR A 67 -8.40 32.08 -29.04
CA THR A 67 -8.59 33.05 -30.15
C THR A 67 -10.04 33.12 -30.59
N VAL A 68 -10.73 31.98 -30.57
CA VAL A 68 -12.18 31.89 -30.73
C VAL A 68 -12.74 31.23 -29.48
N ALA A 69 -13.46 32.02 -28.69
CA ALA A 69 -14.08 31.58 -27.45
C ALA A 69 -15.25 30.61 -27.73
N PRO A 70 -15.55 29.68 -26.79
CA PRO A 70 -16.86 29.06 -26.76
C PRO A 70 -17.94 30.15 -26.54
N GLY A 71 -19.12 29.97 -27.15
CA GLY A 71 -20.23 30.94 -27.01
C GLY A 71 -20.89 30.87 -25.63
N ALA A 72 -20.93 29.68 -25.04
CA ALA A 72 -21.39 29.41 -23.68
C ALA A 72 -20.68 28.16 -23.15
N LEU A 73 -20.73 27.96 -21.83
CA LEU A 73 -20.34 26.71 -21.21
C LEU A 73 -21.51 25.72 -21.30
N VAL A 74 -21.24 24.51 -21.76
CA VAL A 74 -22.22 23.42 -21.82
C VAL A 74 -21.75 22.23 -20.98
N ASP A 75 -22.69 21.41 -20.53
CA ASP A 75 -22.38 20.24 -19.71
C ASP A 75 -21.39 19.30 -20.41
N GLY A 76 -20.39 18.84 -19.67
CA GLY A 76 -19.36 17.95 -20.20
C GLY A 76 -18.32 18.63 -21.09
N MET A 77 -18.42 19.94 -21.36
CA MET A 77 -17.40 20.66 -22.14
C MET A 77 -16.04 20.52 -21.45
N THR A 78 -15.07 19.97 -22.18
CA THR A 78 -13.72 19.75 -21.64
C THR A 78 -12.68 20.70 -22.20
N HIS A 79 -11.74 21.11 -21.35
CA HIS A 79 -10.53 21.82 -21.72
C HIS A 79 -9.32 21.10 -21.17
N LEU A 80 -8.23 21.03 -21.94
CA LEU A 80 -6.94 20.56 -21.45
C LEU A 80 -6.11 21.78 -21.05
N VAL A 81 -5.81 21.90 -19.76
CA VAL A 81 -5.32 23.12 -19.12
C VAL A 81 -3.96 22.86 -18.51
N GLN A 82 -2.97 23.69 -18.84
CA GLN A 82 -1.68 23.73 -18.14
C GLN A 82 -1.71 24.90 -17.15
N PHE A 83 -1.53 24.65 -15.86
CA PHE A 83 -1.58 25.71 -14.85
C PHE A 83 -0.21 26.40 -14.72
N HIS A 84 -0.18 27.72 -14.91
CA HIS A 84 1.06 28.50 -14.84
C HIS A 84 1.57 28.77 -13.41
N VAL A 85 0.75 28.49 -12.40
CA VAL A 85 1.08 28.68 -10.99
C VAL A 85 0.26 27.72 -10.14
N ALA A 86 0.85 27.22 -9.06
CA ALA A 86 0.15 26.38 -8.10
C ALA A 86 -1.04 27.10 -7.46
N ASN A 87 -2.10 26.37 -7.12
CA ASN A 87 -3.29 27.01 -6.56
C ASN A 87 -3.08 27.38 -5.09
N GLY A 88 -3.32 28.63 -4.75
CA GLY A 88 -3.03 29.16 -3.41
C GLY A 88 -4.11 28.81 -2.40
N ILE A 89 -5.38 28.80 -2.81
CA ILE A 89 -6.57 28.40 -2.05
C ILE A 89 -7.63 27.87 -3.05
N ALA A 90 -8.92 27.94 -2.69
CA ALA A 90 -10.05 27.76 -3.60
C ALA A 90 -9.89 28.62 -4.86
N ALA A 91 -9.62 27.97 -5.98
CA ALA A 91 -9.36 28.64 -7.25
C ALA A 91 -10.57 28.57 -8.19
N THR A 92 -10.64 29.57 -9.07
CA THR A 92 -11.62 29.64 -10.16
C THR A 92 -10.91 29.55 -11.51
N LEU A 93 -11.63 29.08 -12.53
CA LEU A 93 -11.22 29.10 -13.91
C LEU A 93 -12.24 29.92 -14.72
N ASN A 94 -11.76 30.95 -15.40
CA ASN A 94 -12.54 31.76 -16.32
C ASN A 94 -12.08 31.52 -17.75
N VAL A 95 -12.94 30.93 -18.58
CA VAL A 95 -12.68 30.70 -20.00
C VAL A 95 -13.25 31.86 -20.80
N ASN A 96 -12.39 32.66 -21.42
CA ASN A 96 -12.76 33.77 -22.33
C ASN A 96 -13.83 34.75 -21.79
N GLY A 97 -13.93 34.95 -20.48
CA GLY A 97 -14.91 35.85 -19.89
C GLY A 97 -16.29 35.22 -19.62
N LEU A 98 -16.45 33.91 -19.78
CA LEU A 98 -17.69 33.17 -19.49
C LEU A 98 -17.98 32.97 -17.99
N GLY A 99 -17.25 33.68 -17.12
CA GLY A 99 -17.44 33.68 -15.67
C GLY A 99 -16.33 32.97 -14.91
N ALA A 100 -16.10 33.40 -13.68
CA ALA A 100 -15.14 32.77 -12.77
C ALA A 100 -15.79 31.56 -12.09
N ILE A 101 -15.61 30.38 -12.68
CA ILE A 101 -16.23 29.14 -12.23
C ILE A 101 -15.29 28.40 -11.27
N PRO A 102 -15.76 27.95 -10.09
CA PRO A 102 -14.89 27.29 -9.12
C PRO A 102 -14.44 25.91 -9.60
N VAL A 103 -13.18 25.58 -9.26
CA VAL A 103 -12.52 24.33 -9.63
C VAL A 103 -12.64 23.30 -8.49
N TYR A 104 -13.13 22.12 -8.84
CA TYR A 104 -13.43 21.03 -7.92
C TYR A 104 -12.65 19.78 -8.27
N TYR A 105 -12.34 18.98 -7.26
CA TYR A 105 -11.71 17.69 -7.38
C TYR A 105 -12.56 16.61 -6.70
N HIS A 106 -12.35 15.36 -7.08
CA HIS A 106 -13.08 14.23 -6.50
C HIS A 106 -12.25 13.54 -5.41
N ALA A 107 -12.74 13.56 -4.17
CA ALA A 107 -12.11 12.88 -3.04
C ALA A 107 -13.15 12.42 -2.03
N ALA A 108 -12.86 11.32 -1.33
CA ALA A 108 -13.76 10.74 -0.33
C ALA A 108 -15.20 10.52 -0.84
N GLY A 109 -15.36 10.16 -2.12
CA GLY A 109 -16.66 9.89 -2.74
C GLY A 109 -17.51 11.13 -3.06
N ALA A 110 -16.95 12.34 -2.95
CA ALA A 110 -17.67 13.58 -3.23
C ALA A 110 -16.81 14.59 -4.01
N TRP A 111 -17.49 15.49 -4.72
CA TRP A 111 -16.85 16.65 -5.35
C TRP A 111 -16.65 17.76 -4.33
N ARG A 112 -15.43 18.26 -4.20
CA ARG A 112 -15.05 19.30 -3.23
C ARG A 112 -14.22 20.38 -3.92
N VAL A 113 -14.20 21.58 -3.34
CA VAL A 113 -13.34 22.68 -3.79
C VAL A 113 -11.87 22.24 -3.71
N ALA A 114 -11.07 22.57 -4.73
CA ALA A 114 -9.64 22.29 -4.74
C ALA A 114 -8.93 22.94 -3.52
N PRO A 115 -8.30 22.15 -2.62
CA PRO A 115 -7.52 22.67 -1.51
C PRO A 115 -6.23 23.34 -2.02
N PRO A 116 -5.58 24.19 -1.21
CA PRO A 116 -4.30 24.80 -1.57
C PRO A 116 -3.25 23.74 -1.94
N GLY A 117 -2.52 23.97 -3.02
CA GLY A 117 -1.45 23.09 -3.50
C GLY A 117 -1.92 21.76 -4.12
N LEU A 118 -3.21 21.61 -4.43
CA LEU A 118 -3.67 20.44 -5.21
C LEU A 118 -3.16 20.48 -6.65
N ILE A 119 -3.17 21.68 -7.24
CA ILE A 119 -2.71 21.97 -8.59
C ILE A 119 -1.31 22.55 -8.46
N ASP A 120 -0.34 21.94 -9.13
CA ASP A 120 1.04 22.44 -9.14
C ASP A 120 1.34 23.28 -10.40
N VAL A 121 2.49 23.98 -10.38
CA VAL A 121 3.02 24.70 -11.55
C VAL A 121 3.35 23.73 -12.68
N ASP A 122 3.01 24.13 -13.90
CA ASP A 122 3.21 23.38 -15.14
C ASP A 122 2.45 22.04 -15.22
N GLU A 123 1.55 21.77 -14.28
CA GLU A 123 0.72 20.57 -14.30
C GLU A 123 -0.39 20.69 -15.35
N ILE A 124 -0.60 19.61 -16.10
CA ILE A 124 -1.62 19.52 -17.14
C ILE A 124 -2.80 18.71 -16.63
N TRP A 125 -3.96 19.35 -16.55
CA TRP A 125 -5.22 18.73 -16.15
C TRP A 125 -6.23 18.78 -17.28
N ARG A 126 -7.02 17.72 -17.41
CA ARG A 126 -8.28 17.80 -18.12
C ARG A 126 -9.34 18.30 -17.16
N VAL A 127 -10.04 19.37 -17.54
CA VAL A 127 -11.14 19.94 -16.76
C VAL A 127 -12.44 19.78 -17.54
N ALA A 128 -13.53 19.45 -16.87
CA ALA A 128 -14.86 19.35 -17.46
C ALA A 128 -15.85 20.27 -16.75
N TYR A 129 -16.63 21.04 -17.49
CA TYR A 129 -17.72 21.84 -16.93
C TYR A 129 -18.91 20.94 -16.57
N HIS A 130 -19.53 21.19 -15.42
CA HIS A 130 -20.76 20.52 -15.01
C HIS A 130 -21.84 21.56 -14.70
N THR A 131 -22.90 21.57 -15.51
CA THR A 131 -23.91 22.63 -15.54
C THR A 131 -24.74 22.67 -14.28
N SER A 132 -25.23 21.52 -13.78
CA SER A 132 -26.13 21.50 -12.61
C SER A 132 -25.45 21.95 -11.33
N SER A 133 -24.12 21.79 -11.21
CA SER A 133 -23.36 22.28 -10.05
C SER A 133 -22.70 23.63 -10.30
N GLY A 134 -22.61 24.08 -11.56
CA GLY A 134 -21.89 25.29 -11.93
C GLY A 134 -20.41 25.22 -11.56
N THR A 135 -19.76 24.08 -11.76
CA THR A 135 -18.35 23.87 -11.38
C THR A 135 -17.51 23.28 -12.51
N TYR A 136 -16.21 23.55 -12.50
CA TYR A 136 -15.24 22.77 -13.25
C TYR A 136 -14.77 21.60 -12.41
N ARG A 137 -14.75 20.41 -13.00
CA ARG A 137 -14.29 19.17 -12.38
C ARG A 137 -12.94 18.78 -12.97
N LEU A 138 -11.93 18.69 -12.12
CA LEU A 138 -10.64 18.11 -12.45
C LEU A 138 -10.81 16.60 -12.67
N LEU A 139 -10.42 16.13 -13.85
CA LEU A 139 -10.43 14.72 -14.22
C LEU A 139 -9.05 14.14 -13.93
N ASP A 140 -9.00 13.24 -12.95
CA ASP A 140 -7.78 12.66 -12.38
C ASP A 140 -7.09 11.69 -13.36
N LEU A 141 -5.79 11.88 -13.60
CA LEU A 141 -4.87 10.89 -14.16
C LEU A 141 -3.76 10.57 -13.12
N ARG A 142 -4.17 10.12 -11.94
CA ARG A 142 -3.38 9.37 -10.94
C ARG A 142 -2.10 10.03 -10.43
N ASN A 143 -2.21 11.20 -9.81
CA ASN A 143 -1.08 11.76 -9.08
C ASN A 143 -1.51 12.48 -7.80
N ARG A 144 -1.84 11.71 -6.74
CA ARG A 144 -2.28 12.31 -5.48
C ARG A 144 -1.07 12.57 -4.59
N THR A 145 -0.91 13.81 -4.13
CA THR A 145 0.05 14.15 -3.08
C THR A 145 -0.11 13.20 -1.88
N GLY A 146 1.01 12.68 -1.38
CA GLY A 146 1.04 11.68 -0.31
C GLY A 146 0.92 10.22 -0.77
N GLU A 147 0.74 9.97 -2.07
CA GLU A 147 0.79 8.61 -2.62
C GLU A 147 2.18 8.00 -2.48
N VAL A 148 2.25 6.76 -2.00
CA VAL A 148 3.49 6.02 -1.81
C VAL A 148 3.59 4.90 -2.84
N VAL A 149 4.68 4.89 -3.62
CA VAL A 149 4.90 3.89 -4.68
C VAL A 149 6.28 3.24 -4.55
N PRO A 150 6.41 1.93 -4.85
CA PRO A 150 7.71 1.29 -4.99
C PRO A 150 8.50 1.89 -6.17
N PHE A 151 9.81 2.02 -6.01
CA PHE A 151 10.70 2.65 -6.97
C PHE A 151 12.05 1.93 -7.04
N ALA A 152 12.47 1.56 -8.24
CA ALA A 152 13.71 0.81 -8.47
C ALA A 152 14.97 1.68 -8.59
N GLY A 153 14.84 3.01 -8.69
CA GLY A 153 15.97 3.92 -8.80
C GLY A 153 16.53 4.34 -7.44
N SER A 154 17.77 4.85 -7.42
CA SER A 154 18.46 5.28 -6.20
C SER A 154 18.12 6.71 -5.76
N THR A 155 17.73 7.57 -6.71
CA THR A 155 17.53 9.01 -6.49
C THR A 155 16.08 9.38 -6.80
N ALA A 156 15.45 10.15 -5.92
CA ALA A 156 14.08 10.61 -6.17
C ALA A 156 14.02 11.49 -7.43
N PRO A 157 13.10 11.22 -8.36
CA PRO A 157 12.83 12.13 -9.47
C PRO A 157 12.17 13.41 -8.97
N ALA A 158 12.18 14.46 -9.80
CA ALA A 158 11.41 15.68 -9.53
C ALA A 158 9.93 15.36 -9.29
N GLY A 159 9.31 16.06 -8.33
CA GLY A 159 7.94 15.80 -7.92
C GLY A 159 7.76 14.64 -6.93
N ALA A 160 8.83 14.06 -6.40
CA ALA A 160 8.74 13.02 -5.36
C ALA A 160 9.90 13.10 -4.37
N LEU A 161 9.72 12.48 -3.20
CA LEU A 161 10.73 12.34 -2.16
C LEU A 161 10.87 10.88 -1.73
N LEU A 162 12.03 10.48 -1.23
CA LEU A 162 12.21 9.12 -0.70
C LEU A 162 11.54 8.97 0.67
N CYS A 163 10.89 7.85 0.93
CA CYS A 163 10.33 7.49 2.24
C CYS A 163 11.41 6.95 3.19
N ASN A 164 12.37 7.81 3.58
CA ASN A 164 13.50 7.44 4.45
C ASN A 164 13.42 8.06 5.87
N GLY A 165 12.28 8.67 6.23
CA GLY A 165 12.11 9.34 7.52
C GLY A 165 12.69 10.74 7.64
N GLN A 166 13.17 11.36 6.55
CA GLN A 166 13.74 12.71 6.65
C GLN A 166 12.70 13.76 7.06
N ALA A 167 13.16 14.79 7.77
CA ALA A 167 12.40 15.99 8.05
C ALA A 167 12.43 16.92 6.83
N VAL A 168 11.26 17.42 6.42
CA VAL A 168 11.10 18.33 5.28
C VAL A 168 10.33 19.58 5.67
N SER A 169 10.50 20.64 4.89
CA SER A 169 9.90 21.96 5.17
C SER A 169 8.37 21.94 5.00
N ARG A 170 7.65 22.51 5.99
CA ARG A 170 6.19 22.70 5.91
C ARG A 170 5.80 23.78 4.89
N THR A 171 6.67 24.76 4.65
CA THR A 171 6.41 25.83 3.69
C THR A 171 6.63 25.37 2.26
N ASP A 172 7.68 24.58 2.04
CA ASP A 172 8.07 24.16 0.69
C ASP A 172 7.20 22.99 0.20
N TYR A 173 6.65 22.18 1.14
CA TYR A 173 5.81 21.03 0.85
C TYR A 173 4.44 21.12 1.56
N ILE A 174 3.72 22.23 1.33
CA ILE A 174 2.45 22.52 2.01
C ILE A 174 1.35 21.50 1.71
N GLY A 175 1.27 21.01 0.46
CA GLY A 175 0.32 19.97 0.06
C GLY A 175 0.59 18.67 0.83
N LEU A 176 1.85 18.26 0.90
CA LEU A 176 2.25 17.06 1.62
C LEU A 176 2.03 17.19 3.14
N PHE A 177 2.31 18.35 3.73
CA PHE A 177 2.00 18.60 5.14
C PHE A 177 0.50 18.60 5.43
N THR A 178 -0.33 19.07 4.50
CA THR A 178 -1.79 19.05 4.64
C THR A 178 -2.32 17.60 4.72
N VAL A 179 -1.70 16.67 4.00
CA VAL A 179 -2.11 15.25 3.98
C VAL A 179 -1.51 14.48 5.16
N LEU A 180 -0.22 14.64 5.44
CA LEU A 180 0.49 13.83 6.44
C LEU A 180 0.47 14.43 7.85
N SER A 181 0.34 15.76 7.96
CA SER A 181 0.53 16.51 9.19
C SER A 181 1.82 16.06 9.91
N THR A 182 1.73 15.65 11.16
CA THR A 182 2.84 15.16 11.98
C THR A 182 2.77 13.65 12.23
N THR A 183 1.98 12.89 11.46
CA THR A 183 1.76 11.45 11.66
C THR A 183 3.07 10.64 11.73
N TYR A 184 4.07 10.98 10.92
CA TYR A 184 5.36 10.27 10.87
C TYR A 184 6.46 10.97 11.68
N GLY A 185 6.09 11.97 12.48
CA GLY A 185 6.99 12.75 13.33
C GLY A 185 6.82 14.25 13.13
N THR A 186 7.03 14.99 14.22
CA THR A 186 6.82 16.45 14.28
C THR A 186 7.94 17.27 13.64
N GLY A 187 9.00 16.63 13.13
CA GLY A 187 10.20 17.32 12.67
C GLY A 187 10.85 18.11 13.80
N ASN A 188 11.10 19.39 13.58
CA ASN A 188 11.60 20.33 14.59
C ASN A 188 10.48 20.97 15.44
N GLY A 189 9.23 20.53 15.27
CA GLY A 189 8.06 21.02 15.99
C GLY A 189 7.44 22.28 15.39
N THR A 190 8.17 23.09 14.61
CA THR A 190 7.72 24.41 14.14
C THR A 190 7.63 24.50 12.62
N SER A 191 8.73 24.31 11.91
CA SER A 191 8.85 24.54 10.46
C SER A 191 9.02 23.28 9.62
N THR A 192 9.25 22.12 10.24
CA THR A 192 9.40 20.85 9.52
C THR A 192 8.43 19.78 10.00
N PHE A 193 8.29 18.71 9.21
CA PHE A 193 7.57 17.49 9.53
C PHE A 193 8.32 16.30 8.93
N ASN A 194 8.14 15.10 9.47
CA ASN A 194 8.84 13.90 8.99
C ASN A 194 8.02 13.17 7.92
N LEU A 195 8.71 12.59 6.94
CA LEU A 195 8.12 11.64 6.00
C LEU A 195 8.05 10.23 6.60
N PRO A 196 7.29 9.30 5.99
CA PRO A 196 7.37 7.89 6.35
C PRO A 196 8.80 7.37 6.24
N ASP A 197 9.19 6.51 7.17
CA ASP A 197 10.45 5.76 7.10
C ASP A 197 10.16 4.31 6.75
N LEU A 198 10.38 3.92 5.49
CA LEU A 198 10.15 2.57 4.99
C LEU A 198 11.44 1.75 4.85
N ARG A 199 12.58 2.27 5.34
CA ARG A 199 13.84 1.54 5.29
C ARG A 199 13.75 0.25 6.09
N GLY A 200 13.94 -0.89 5.42
CA GLY A 200 13.88 -2.22 6.04
C GLY A 200 12.50 -2.63 6.55
N ARG A 201 11.43 -1.90 6.18
CA ARG A 201 10.06 -2.16 6.64
C ARG A 201 9.18 -2.59 5.48
N VAL A 202 8.27 -3.53 5.76
CA VAL A 202 7.18 -3.88 4.85
C VAL A 202 5.96 -3.06 5.26
N ALA A 203 5.38 -2.34 4.30
CA ALA A 203 4.15 -1.61 4.54
C ALA A 203 2.98 -2.59 4.72
N ALA A 204 2.17 -2.37 5.75
CA ALA A 204 0.94 -3.11 6.00
C ALA A 204 -0.26 -2.16 5.96
N GLY A 205 -1.43 -2.70 5.58
CA GLY A 205 -2.68 -1.96 5.67
C GLY A 205 -3.03 -1.65 7.13
N LYS A 206 -3.61 -0.46 7.38
CA LYS A 206 -4.15 -0.08 8.69
C LYS A 206 -5.30 -1.04 9.03
N ASP A 207 -5.23 -1.72 10.17
CA ASP A 207 -6.04 -2.91 10.45
C ASP A 207 -7.53 -2.61 10.66
N ASP A 208 -7.87 -1.36 10.98
CA ASP A 208 -9.24 -0.90 11.16
C ASP A 208 -9.84 -0.25 9.89
N MET A 209 -9.01 0.33 9.00
CA MET A 209 -9.43 1.15 7.85
C MET A 209 -10.55 2.17 8.18
N GLY A 210 -10.59 2.68 9.42
CA GLY A 210 -11.63 3.59 9.91
C GLY A 210 -12.88 2.93 10.52
N GLY A 211 -12.93 1.60 10.59
CA GLY A 211 -13.95 0.80 11.27
C GLY A 211 -13.40 0.07 12.51
N GLY A 212 -13.83 -1.17 12.73
CA GLY A 212 -13.26 -2.05 13.76
C GLY A 212 -12.03 -2.78 13.24
N ALA A 213 -11.04 -3.03 14.10
CA ALA A 213 -9.82 -3.73 13.72
C ALA A 213 -10.09 -5.19 13.31
N ALA A 214 -9.47 -5.64 12.22
CA ALA A 214 -9.58 -7.02 11.75
C ALA A 214 -8.81 -8.04 12.60
N GLY A 215 -7.99 -7.57 13.55
CA GLY A 215 -7.28 -8.42 14.52
C GLY A 215 -6.00 -9.04 13.98
N ARG A 216 -5.50 -8.59 12.82
CA ARG A 216 -4.33 -9.18 12.15
C ARG A 216 -3.02 -8.57 12.62
N LEU A 217 -3.06 -7.30 13.02
CA LEU A 217 -1.91 -6.51 13.47
C LEU A 217 -2.17 -5.75 14.78
N THR A 218 -3.12 -6.20 15.61
CA THR A 218 -3.44 -5.55 16.89
C THR A 218 -2.79 -6.16 18.12
N ASN A 219 -2.14 -7.33 17.98
CA ASN A 219 -1.49 -7.99 19.11
C ASN A 219 -0.18 -7.27 19.48
N THR A 220 -0.10 -6.79 20.72
CA THR A 220 1.05 -6.07 21.30
C THR A 220 2.32 -6.92 21.39
N THR A 221 2.19 -8.24 21.31
CA THR A 221 3.34 -9.18 21.36
C THR A 221 4.21 -9.11 20.10
N VAL A 222 3.67 -8.59 18.97
CA VAL A 222 4.38 -8.61 17.68
C VAL A 222 4.85 -7.22 17.22
N SER A 223 4.18 -6.12 17.60
CA SER A 223 4.50 -4.72 17.24
C SER A 223 4.57 -4.48 15.71
N PRO A 224 3.87 -3.50 15.12
CA PRO A 224 3.30 -2.29 15.69
C PRO A 224 1.81 -2.40 16.07
N ASN A 225 1.30 -1.35 16.72
CA ASN A 225 -0.14 -1.12 16.82
C ASN A 225 -0.75 -0.88 15.42
N GLY A 226 -1.37 -1.90 14.84
CA GLY A 226 -1.94 -1.87 13.49
C GLY A 226 -3.10 -0.89 13.27
N VAL A 227 -3.66 -0.27 14.32
CA VAL A 227 -4.72 0.75 14.17
C VAL A 227 -4.19 2.18 14.14
N THR A 228 -2.90 2.40 14.37
CA THR A 228 -2.28 3.73 14.35
C THR A 228 -1.42 3.90 13.11
N LEU A 229 -1.74 4.90 12.29
CA LEU A 229 -0.93 5.22 11.11
C LEU A 229 0.44 5.72 11.56
N GLY A 230 1.51 5.23 10.93
CA GLY A 230 2.90 5.55 11.31
C GLY A 230 3.45 4.71 12.47
N ALA A 231 2.64 3.87 13.13
CA ALA A 231 3.18 2.92 14.09
C ALA A 231 4.12 1.92 13.40
N ALA A 232 5.31 1.76 13.96
CA ALA A 232 6.34 0.85 13.45
C ALA A 232 6.76 -0.16 14.53
N GLY A 233 7.13 -1.37 14.10
CA GLY A 233 7.47 -2.49 14.97
C GLY A 233 8.13 -3.61 14.18
N GLY A 234 8.29 -4.78 14.80
CA GLY A 234 9.06 -5.90 14.27
C GLY A 234 10.55 -5.82 14.64
N GLY A 235 11.11 -6.96 15.06
CA GLY A 235 12.55 -7.13 15.30
C GLY A 235 13.26 -7.70 14.07
N GLN A 236 14.58 -7.48 13.99
CA GLN A 236 15.42 -8.04 12.92
C GLN A 236 15.55 -9.57 13.01
N ILE A 237 15.32 -10.14 14.21
CA ILE A 237 15.38 -11.57 14.50
C ILE A 237 14.27 -11.91 15.49
N ASN A 238 13.21 -12.57 15.03
CA ASN A 238 12.27 -13.23 15.95
C ASN A 238 12.81 -14.63 16.24
N ALA A 239 13.38 -14.83 17.44
CA ALA A 239 13.66 -16.16 17.95
C ALA A 239 12.32 -16.86 18.19
N ALA A 240 11.86 -17.65 17.22
CA ALA A 240 10.81 -18.62 17.51
C ALA A 240 11.38 -19.64 18.49
N VAL A 241 11.04 -19.48 19.78
CA VAL A 241 11.26 -20.49 20.81
C VAL A 241 10.19 -21.55 20.62
N THR A 242 10.31 -22.37 19.57
CA THR A 242 9.58 -23.64 19.53
C THR A 242 10.34 -24.62 20.42
N ASN A 243 10.06 -24.59 21.72
CA ASN A 243 10.24 -25.78 22.53
C ASN A 243 9.26 -26.82 22.01
N VAL A 244 9.70 -27.65 21.05
CA VAL A 244 9.04 -28.92 20.80
C VAL A 244 9.39 -29.80 22.00
N SER A 245 8.65 -29.64 23.09
CA SER A 245 8.70 -30.53 24.24
C SER A 245 8.07 -31.86 23.82
N GLY A 246 8.80 -32.67 23.06
CA GLY A 246 8.46 -34.04 22.71
C GLY A 246 8.86 -35.05 23.78
N SER A 247 8.95 -34.64 25.05
CA SER A 247 9.31 -35.55 26.14
C SER A 247 8.07 -36.33 26.57
N THR A 248 7.78 -37.46 25.91
CA THR A 248 7.03 -38.52 26.59
C THR A 248 7.99 -39.22 27.53
N SER A 249 8.01 -38.81 28.80
CA SER A 249 8.65 -39.60 29.85
C SER A 249 7.88 -40.92 29.97
N GLY A 250 8.54 -42.05 29.66
CA GLY A 250 7.97 -43.39 29.81
C GLY A 250 8.92 -44.29 30.59
N SER A 251 8.38 -45.10 31.50
CA SER A 251 9.11 -46.16 32.19
C SER A 251 8.98 -47.47 31.41
N LEU A 252 10.10 -48.13 31.10
CA LEU A 252 10.10 -49.50 30.57
C LEU A 252 10.19 -50.48 31.75
N SER A 253 9.10 -51.19 32.03
CA SER A 253 9.10 -52.27 33.02
C SER A 253 9.69 -53.54 32.39
N VAL A 254 10.96 -53.84 32.66
CA VAL A 254 11.57 -55.11 32.26
C VAL A 254 11.30 -56.14 33.36
N ASN A 255 10.45 -57.14 33.05
CA ASN A 255 10.22 -58.28 33.95
C ASN A 255 11.27 -59.35 33.65
N VAL A 256 12.29 -59.45 34.50
CA VAL A 256 13.23 -60.58 34.47
C VAL A 256 12.64 -61.67 35.35
N ALA A 257 12.08 -62.71 34.74
CA ALA A 257 11.71 -63.92 35.47
C ALA A 257 12.98 -64.57 36.04
N SER A 258 13.14 -64.57 37.35
CA SER A 258 14.17 -65.34 38.03
C SER A 258 13.89 -66.83 37.83
N PHE A 259 14.86 -67.56 37.30
CA PHE A 259 14.82 -69.03 37.31
C PHE A 259 15.42 -69.49 38.65
N SER A 260 14.59 -70.07 39.52
CA SER A 260 15.07 -70.84 40.66
C SER A 260 15.55 -72.18 40.13
N MET A 261 16.85 -72.46 40.23
CA MET A 261 17.31 -73.84 40.11
C MET A 261 17.17 -74.47 41.50
N ASP A 262 16.02 -75.07 41.77
CA ASP A 262 15.83 -75.97 42.90
C ASP A 262 16.64 -77.25 42.64
N GLY A 263 17.95 -77.16 42.85
CA GLY A 263 18.73 -78.31 43.31
C GLY A 263 18.57 -78.38 44.83
N PRO A 264 18.51 -79.56 45.46
CA PRO A 264 18.33 -79.68 46.91
C PRO A 264 19.58 -79.14 47.63
N SER A 265 19.64 -77.84 47.87
CA SER A 265 20.70 -77.22 48.66
C SER A 265 20.39 -77.46 50.13
N THR A 266 21.13 -78.36 50.76
CA THR A 266 21.17 -78.49 52.22
C THR A 266 21.55 -77.14 52.82
N ASN A 267 20.66 -76.56 53.63
CA ASN A 267 20.92 -75.33 54.39
C ASN A 267 22.02 -75.57 55.42
N THR A 268 23.27 -75.27 55.07
CA THR A 268 24.39 -75.30 56.02
C THR A 268 24.60 -73.90 56.59
N THR A 269 24.16 -73.69 57.84
CA THR A 269 24.61 -72.55 58.64
C THR A 269 26.08 -72.74 58.99
N SER A 270 26.98 -72.10 58.25
CA SER A 270 28.41 -72.12 58.57
C SER A 270 28.73 -71.04 59.61
N ASN A 271 29.08 -71.45 60.83
CA ASN A 271 29.68 -70.55 61.81
C ASN A 271 31.16 -70.29 61.43
N PRO A 272 31.67 -69.04 61.49
CA PRO A 272 33.06 -68.76 61.11
C PRO A 272 34.02 -69.56 62.01
N GLY A 273 34.88 -70.38 61.42
CA GLY A 273 35.99 -71.06 62.12
C GLY A 273 35.94 -72.58 62.20
N VAL A 274 34.92 -73.26 61.66
CA VAL A 274 34.93 -74.73 61.54
C VAL A 274 35.16 -75.12 60.08
N GLY A 275 36.34 -75.66 59.77
CA GLY A 275 36.64 -76.19 58.45
C GLY A 275 35.83 -77.45 58.18
N GLN A 276 34.94 -77.41 57.19
CA GLN A 276 34.20 -78.58 56.74
C GLN A 276 34.91 -79.22 55.55
N ASN A 277 35.33 -80.48 55.70
CA ASN A 277 35.89 -81.29 54.63
C ASN A 277 34.74 -81.93 53.85
N HIS A 278 34.46 -81.44 52.64
CA HIS A 278 33.55 -82.11 51.71
C HIS A 278 34.40 -82.79 50.63
N GLY A 279 34.39 -84.12 50.61
CA GLY A 279 35.00 -84.92 49.55
C GLY A 279 34.08 -84.99 48.34
N GLY A 280 34.35 -84.16 47.34
CA GLY A 280 33.62 -84.07 46.07
C GLY A 280 33.71 -82.66 45.48
N GLU A 281 33.68 -82.53 44.16
CA GLU A 281 33.79 -81.26 43.43
C GLU A 281 32.81 -80.22 43.98
N ASN A 282 33.33 -79.33 44.84
CA ASN A 282 32.53 -78.33 45.54
C ASN A 282 32.31 -77.13 44.62
N HIS A 283 31.27 -77.20 43.79
CA HIS A 283 30.80 -76.04 43.05
C HIS A 283 29.97 -75.15 43.99
N ILE A 284 30.59 -74.08 44.49
CA ILE A 284 29.92 -73.06 45.28
C ILE A 284 29.13 -72.18 44.32
N HIS A 285 27.83 -72.46 44.18
CA HIS A 285 26.91 -71.54 43.53
C HIS A 285 26.49 -70.50 44.56
N ASN A 286 26.97 -69.27 44.41
CA ASN A 286 26.40 -68.17 45.18
C ASN A 286 24.95 -68.03 44.73
N ASN A 287 23.99 -68.32 45.62
CA ASN A 287 22.58 -68.06 45.36
C ASN A 287 22.40 -66.55 45.33
N ILE A 288 22.59 -65.93 44.17
CA ILE A 288 22.28 -64.52 43.96
C ILE A 288 20.76 -64.45 43.87
N GLN A 289 20.09 -64.49 45.02
CA GLN A 289 18.68 -64.11 45.11
C GLN A 289 18.60 -62.61 44.86
N SER A 290 18.48 -62.20 43.60
CA SER A 290 18.03 -60.85 43.30
C SER A 290 16.52 -60.78 43.58
N ALA A 291 16.14 -60.69 44.84
CA ALA A 291 14.79 -60.33 45.23
C ALA A 291 14.62 -58.83 44.96
N GLY A 292 14.15 -58.49 43.76
CA GLY A 292 13.82 -57.11 43.44
C GLY A 292 13.58 -56.90 41.95
N ALA A 293 12.44 -56.33 41.61
CA ALA A 293 12.24 -55.73 40.31
C ALA A 293 13.35 -54.69 40.10
N THR A 294 14.20 -54.88 39.09
CA THR A 294 15.19 -53.87 38.72
C THR A 294 14.45 -52.82 37.89
N SER A 295 13.98 -51.77 38.56
CA SER A 295 13.39 -50.61 37.88
C SER A 295 14.51 -49.74 37.32
N GLY A 296 14.64 -49.69 35.99
CA GLY A 296 15.53 -48.75 35.30
C GLY A 296 14.74 -47.57 34.74
N SER A 297 15.26 -46.34 34.89
CA SER A 297 14.74 -45.16 34.21
C SER A 297 15.47 -44.96 32.88
N LEU A 298 14.76 -44.99 31.75
CA LEU A 298 15.29 -44.53 30.47
C LEU A 298 15.05 -43.03 30.36
N PHE A 299 16.11 -42.23 30.49
CA PHE A 299 16.04 -40.78 30.25
C PHE A 299 16.19 -40.53 28.74
N VAL A 300 15.10 -40.13 28.08
CA VAL A 300 15.19 -39.51 26.75
C VAL A 300 15.38 -38.02 26.97
N SER A 301 16.62 -37.54 26.83
CA SER A 301 16.90 -36.10 26.83
C SER A 301 16.22 -35.47 25.61
N ALA A 302 15.61 -34.29 25.78
CA ALA A 302 15.11 -33.53 24.64
C ALA A 302 16.24 -33.31 23.63
N SER A 303 16.05 -33.80 22.40
CA SER A 303 17.00 -33.60 21.30
C SER A 303 16.51 -32.44 20.42
N GLY A 304 17.32 -31.40 20.29
CA GLY A 304 17.05 -30.23 19.46
C GLY A 304 17.74 -28.98 20.01
N THR A 305 18.23 -28.10 19.14
CA THR A 305 18.80 -26.80 19.53
C THR A 305 17.76 -25.70 19.30
N SER A 306 17.51 -24.85 20.30
CA SER A 306 16.75 -23.61 20.11
C SER A 306 17.63 -22.61 19.36
N GLY A 307 17.38 -22.45 18.06
CA GLY A 307 18.08 -21.50 17.20
C GLY A 307 17.10 -20.55 16.54
N ALA A 308 17.47 -19.28 16.42
CA ALA A 308 16.69 -18.34 15.64
C ALA A 308 16.72 -18.74 14.16
N PHE A 309 15.56 -18.68 13.49
CA PHE A 309 15.46 -18.87 12.05
C PHE A 309 14.76 -17.68 11.41
N SER A 310 15.06 -17.43 10.12
CA SER A 310 14.43 -16.35 9.39
C SER A 310 12.98 -16.68 9.08
N ILE A 311 12.08 -15.75 9.39
CA ILE A 311 10.65 -15.80 9.02
C ILE A 311 10.35 -14.84 7.85
N VAL A 312 11.38 -14.32 7.19
CA VAL A 312 11.22 -13.36 6.09
C VAL A 312 10.80 -14.09 4.82
N GLN A 313 9.66 -13.70 4.26
CA GLN A 313 9.21 -14.18 2.94
C GLN A 313 10.20 -13.76 1.84
N PRO A 314 10.26 -14.47 0.69
CA PRO A 314 11.05 -14.03 -0.46
C PRO A 314 10.74 -12.57 -0.81
N THR A 315 11.75 -11.70 -0.75
CA THR A 315 11.58 -10.25 -0.87
C THR A 315 12.65 -9.64 -1.78
N MET A 316 12.24 -8.63 -2.55
CA MET A 316 13.13 -7.76 -3.32
C MET A 316 13.07 -6.36 -2.72
N VAL A 317 14.24 -5.76 -2.50
CA VAL A 317 14.33 -4.43 -1.90
C VAL A 317 14.21 -3.37 -2.98
N LEU A 318 13.21 -2.51 -2.85
CA LEU A 318 13.01 -1.31 -3.66
C LEU A 318 12.99 -0.09 -2.74
N ASN A 319 13.30 1.07 -3.30
CA ASN A 319 13.00 2.33 -2.63
C ASN A 319 11.49 2.57 -2.64
N TYR A 320 11.05 3.47 -1.78
CA TYR A 320 9.69 3.98 -1.81
C TYR A 320 9.74 5.48 -2.03
N LEU A 321 8.92 5.96 -2.96
CA LEU A 321 8.71 7.37 -3.20
C LEU A 321 7.39 7.80 -2.59
N ILE A 322 7.35 9.02 -2.07
CA ILE A 322 6.12 9.73 -1.76
C ILE A 322 5.98 10.92 -2.71
N ARG A 323 4.81 11.08 -3.29
CA ARG A 323 4.53 12.19 -4.19
C ARG A 323 4.33 13.49 -3.40
N ILE A 324 4.99 14.57 -3.82
CA ILE A 324 4.80 15.91 -3.26
C ILE A 324 3.60 16.60 -3.88
#